data_AF-A0A5B7KJ80-F1
#
_entry.id   AF-A0A5B7KJ80-F1
#
_cell.length_a   1.000
_cell.length_b   1.000
_cell.length_c   1.000
_cell.angle_alpha   90.00
_cell.angle_beta   90.00
_cell.angle_gamma   90.00
#
_symmetry.space_group_name_H-M   'P 1'
#
loop_
_entity.id
_entity.type
_entity.pdbx_description
1 polymer ?
#
loop_
_entity_poly.entity_id
_entity_poly.type
_entity_poly.pdbx_seq_one_letter_code
_entity_poly.pdbx_strand_id
1 'polypeptide(L)'
;MKCDLTKDDQVLDMFARIKQELGGVDVCINNAGMSVAKSLLAIHQPYSAAPVVLTLVFTCVVTEGTPEDWRKILDLNVVALCLCTREAVASMKERGVDGHIIHISR
;
A
#
# COMPACT_ATOMS: atom_id res chain seq x y z
N MET A 1 8.56 7.02 -13.30
CA MET A 1 9.39 6.97 -12.08
C MET A 1 9.19 5.62 -11.42
N LYS A 2 10.24 4.91 -11.00
CA LYS A 2 10.13 3.62 -10.27
C LYS A 2 10.44 3.90 -8.79
N CYS A 3 9.64 3.36 -7.89
CA CYS A 3 9.79 3.53 -6.45
C CYS A 3 9.27 2.27 -5.74
N ASP A 4 10.10 1.67 -4.88
CA ASP A 4 9.64 0.68 -3.91
C ASP A 4 9.19 1.43 -2.64
N LEU A 5 7.89 1.41 -2.37
CA LEU A 5 7.30 2.12 -1.25
C LEU A 5 7.71 1.58 0.12
N THR A 6 8.32 0.39 0.19
CA THR A 6 8.91 -0.14 1.44
C THR A 6 10.30 0.44 1.75
N LYS A 7 10.78 1.38 0.91
CA LYS A 7 12.09 2.02 1.02
C LYS A 7 11.93 3.53 1.14
N ASP A 8 12.07 4.06 2.34
CA ASP A 8 11.85 5.47 2.67
C ASP A 8 12.66 6.43 1.78
N ASP A 9 13.92 6.11 1.52
CA ASP A 9 14.82 6.85 0.63
C ASP A 9 14.24 6.98 -0.79
N GLN A 10 13.71 5.89 -1.35
CA GLN A 10 13.10 5.91 -2.67
C GLN A 10 11.80 6.71 -2.70
N VAL A 11 11.04 6.73 -1.61
CA VAL A 11 9.82 7.55 -1.51
C VAL A 11 10.21 9.03 -1.53
N LEU A 12 11.19 9.43 -0.71
CA LEU A 12 11.67 10.81 -0.65
C LEU A 12 12.25 11.26 -2.01
N ASP A 13 13.07 10.43 -2.63
CA ASP A 13 13.64 10.71 -3.96
C ASP A 13 12.54 10.83 -5.03
N MET A 14 11.51 10.00 -4.96
CA MET A 14 10.35 10.10 -5.86
C MET A 14 9.63 11.44 -5.69
N PHE A 15 9.36 11.89 -4.46
CA PHE A 15 8.71 13.18 -4.22
C PHE A 15 9.59 14.37 -4.64
N ALA A 16 10.91 14.29 -4.42
CA ALA A 16 11.86 15.29 -4.90
C ALA A 16 11.82 15.40 -6.43
N ARG A 17 11.78 14.26 -7.13
CA ARG A 17 11.66 14.21 -8.59
C ARG A 17 10.32 14.74 -9.08
N ILE A 18 9.21 14.40 -8.43
CA ILE A 18 7.88 14.95 -8.77
C ILE A 18 7.91 16.48 -8.64
N LYS A 19 8.51 17.01 -7.58
CA LYS A 19 8.67 18.46 -7.42
C LYS A 19 9.49 19.08 -8.55
N GLN A 20 10.60 18.45 -8.93
CA GLN A 20 11.47 18.95 -9.99
C GLN A 20 10.82 18.87 -11.39
N GLU A 21 10.16 17.76 -11.70
CA GLU A 21 9.63 17.45 -13.03
C GLU A 21 8.21 18.04 -13.25
N LEU A 22 7.38 18.10 -12.20
CA LEU A 22 5.95 18.43 -12.29
C LEU A 22 5.53 19.59 -11.36
N GLY A 23 6.42 20.10 -10.53
CA GLY A 23 6.14 21.20 -9.61
C GLY A 23 5.47 20.80 -8.29
N GLY A 24 5.05 19.54 -8.11
CA GLY A 24 4.50 19.02 -6.84
C GLY A 24 3.33 18.05 -7.01
N VAL A 25 2.64 17.71 -5.92
CA VAL A 25 1.52 16.75 -5.89
C VAL A 25 0.21 17.43 -5.51
N ASP A 26 -0.77 17.44 -6.40
CA ASP A 26 -2.13 17.95 -6.14
C ASP A 26 -3.12 16.84 -5.75
N VAL A 27 -2.91 15.63 -6.25
CA VAL A 27 -3.72 14.46 -5.90
C VAL A 27 -2.79 13.29 -5.56
N CYS A 28 -2.99 12.71 -4.38
CA CYS A 28 -2.28 11.51 -3.94
C CYS A 28 -3.24 10.31 -3.90
N ILE A 29 -2.92 9.24 -4.62
CA ILE A 29 -3.72 8.01 -4.64
C ILE A 29 -2.88 6.86 -4.07
N ASN A 30 -3.14 6.50 -2.82
CA ASN A 30 -2.48 5.39 -2.15
C ASN A 30 -3.19 4.09 -2.53
N ASN A 31 -2.76 3.47 -3.63
CA ASN A 31 -3.30 2.20 -4.14
C ASN A 31 -2.35 1.01 -3.99
N ALA A 32 -1.07 1.25 -3.72
CA ALA A 32 -0.12 0.17 -3.53
C ALA A 32 -0.50 -0.63 -2.29
N GLY A 33 -0.57 -1.95 -2.43
CA GLY A 33 -0.83 -2.84 -1.32
C GLY A 33 -0.47 -4.27 -1.65
N MET A 34 -0.15 -5.04 -0.62
CA MET A 34 0.11 -6.47 -0.72
C MET A 34 -0.74 -7.27 0.25
N SER A 35 -1.02 -8.50 -0.14
CA SER A 35 -1.55 -9.55 0.73
C SER A 35 -0.71 -10.80 0.50
N VAL A 36 -0.45 -11.54 1.58
CA VAL A 36 0.36 -12.76 1.53
C VAL A 36 -0.58 -13.95 1.55
N ALA A 37 -1.15 -14.27 0.40
CA ALA A 37 -1.85 -15.53 0.21
C ALA A 37 -0.84 -16.59 -0.24
N LYS A 38 -0.51 -17.55 0.62
CA LYS A 38 0.00 -18.84 0.11
C LYS A 38 -1.08 -19.40 -0.81
N SER A 39 -0.65 -19.93 -1.95
CA SER A 39 -1.53 -20.34 -3.04
C SER A 39 -2.79 -21.03 -2.53
N LEU A 40 -3.95 -20.42 -2.78
CA LEU A 40 -5.28 -20.99 -2.52
C LEU A 40 -5.43 -22.40 -3.12
N LEU A 41 -4.57 -22.76 -4.08
CA LEU A 41 -4.51 -24.07 -4.71
C LEU A 41 -4.06 -25.20 -3.77
N ALA A 42 -3.55 -24.93 -2.57
CA ALA A 42 -3.29 -25.97 -1.57
C ALA A 42 -4.56 -26.43 -0.81
N ILE A 43 -5.68 -25.68 -0.91
CA ILE A 43 -6.96 -26.00 -0.24
C ILE A 43 -7.92 -26.73 -1.20
N HIS A 44 -7.42 -27.40 -2.24
CA HIS A 44 -8.19 -28.33 -3.06
C HIS A 44 -8.51 -29.61 -2.26
N GLN A 45 -9.48 -29.52 -1.35
CA GLN A 45 -10.44 -30.59 -1.06
C GLN A 45 -11.82 -29.96 -0.81
N PRO A 46 -12.90 -30.62 -1.23
CA PRO A 46 -14.04 -29.99 -1.87
C PRO A 46 -15.01 -29.41 -0.85
N TYR A 47 -15.02 -28.09 -0.68
CA TYR A 47 -16.10 -27.42 0.04
C TYR A 47 -16.90 -26.50 -0.90
N SER A 48 -18.08 -26.99 -1.25
CA SER A 48 -19.18 -26.26 -1.86
C SER A 48 -19.71 -25.21 -0.88
N ALA A 49 -19.21 -23.97 -0.93
CA ALA A 49 -19.94 -22.77 -0.52
C ALA A 49 -19.16 -21.49 -0.88
N ALA A 50 -19.51 -20.89 -2.01
CA ALA A 50 -19.15 -19.52 -2.34
C ALA A 50 -20.04 -18.57 -1.49
N PRO A 51 -19.54 -18.02 -0.37
CA PRO A 51 -19.36 -16.56 -0.29
C PRO A 51 -18.26 -16.09 0.71
N VAL A 52 -17.11 -16.77 0.84
CA VAL A 52 -16.13 -16.47 1.92
C VAL A 52 -14.70 -16.18 1.45
N VAL A 53 -14.49 -15.74 0.21
CA VAL A 53 -13.13 -15.53 -0.35
C VAL A 53 -12.33 -14.47 0.43
N LEU A 54 -12.98 -13.44 0.98
CA LEU A 54 -12.30 -12.38 1.75
C LEU A 54 -11.90 -12.82 3.17
N THR A 55 -12.74 -13.59 3.87
CA THR A 55 -12.35 -14.20 5.16
C THR A 55 -11.23 -15.21 4.94
N LEU A 56 -11.25 -15.96 3.83
CA LEU A 56 -10.22 -16.97 3.57
C LEU A 56 -8.81 -16.36 3.46
N VAL A 57 -8.66 -15.19 2.82
CA VAL A 57 -7.36 -14.52 2.69
C VAL A 57 -6.85 -14.02 4.05
N PHE A 58 -7.71 -13.38 4.86
CA PHE A 58 -7.31 -12.91 6.18
C PHE A 58 -7.04 -14.07 7.15
N THR A 59 -7.88 -15.11 7.14
CA THR A 59 -7.67 -16.33 7.92
C THR A 59 -6.35 -16.97 7.55
N CYS A 60 -6.05 -17.21 6.26
CA CYS A 60 -4.77 -17.78 5.84
C CYS A 60 -3.57 -16.92 6.25
N VAL A 61 -3.66 -15.59 6.17
CA VAL A 61 -2.57 -14.71 6.65
C VAL A 61 -2.32 -14.92 8.14
N VAL A 62 -3.38 -15.01 8.96
CA VAL A 62 -3.25 -15.15 10.42
C VAL A 62 -2.88 -16.58 10.83
N THR A 63 -3.39 -17.59 10.15
CA THR A 63 -3.18 -19.00 10.52
C THR A 63 -1.93 -19.61 9.90
N GLU A 64 -1.50 -19.12 8.74
CA GLU A 64 -0.40 -19.72 7.95
C GLU A 64 0.74 -18.75 7.60
N GLY A 65 0.53 -17.45 7.83
CA GLY A 65 1.53 -16.41 7.60
C GLY A 65 2.59 -16.39 8.70
N THR A 66 3.78 -15.92 8.35
CA THR A 66 4.86 -15.70 9.32
C THR A 66 4.77 -14.27 9.89
N PRO A 67 5.34 -14.00 11.08
CA PRO A 67 5.48 -12.63 11.58
C PRO A 67 6.18 -11.70 10.58
N GLU A 68 7.14 -12.22 9.80
CA GLU A 68 7.83 -11.47 8.74
C GLU A 68 6.89 -11.08 7.59
N ASP A 69 5.92 -11.93 7.25
CA ASP A 69 4.90 -11.61 6.25
C ASP A 69 3.98 -10.49 6.73
N TRP A 70 3.58 -10.52 8.01
CA TRP A 70 2.74 -9.47 8.58
C TRP A 70 3.47 -8.13 8.64
N ARG A 71 4.77 -8.14 9.00
CA ARG A 71 5.61 -6.94 8.95
C ARG A 71 5.63 -6.34 7.55
N LYS A 72 5.85 -7.13 6.50
CA LYS A 72 5.84 -6.64 5.12
C LYS A 72 4.48 -6.04 4.72
N ILE A 73 3.37 -6.68 5.13
CA ILE A 73 2.02 -6.16 4.88
C ILE A 73 1.85 -4.81 5.56
N LEU A 74 2.24 -4.68 6.83
CA LEU A 74 2.13 -3.42 7.58
C LEU A 74 3.06 -2.34 7.02
N ASP A 75 4.29 -2.71 6.65
CA ASP A 75 5.28 -1.80 6.08
C ASP A 75 4.75 -1.18 4.77
N LEU A 76 4.15 -1.98 3.88
CA LEU A 76 3.60 -1.45 2.64
C LEU A 76 2.23 -0.78 2.82
N ASN A 77 1.28 -1.45 3.45
CA ASN A 77 -0.13 -1.00 3.43
C ASN A 77 -0.39 0.12 4.45
N VAL A 78 0.44 0.25 5.49
CA VAL A 78 0.26 1.24 6.56
C VAL A 78 1.42 2.25 6.57
N VAL A 79 2.65 1.78 6.79
CA VAL A 79 3.78 2.70 7.00
C VAL A 79 4.08 3.52 5.74
N ALA A 80 4.18 2.86 4.58
CA ALA A 80 4.44 3.55 3.33
C ALA A 80 3.29 4.48 2.92
N LEU A 81 2.05 4.07 3.13
CA LEU A 81 0.86 4.90 2.92
C LEU A 81 0.91 6.18 3.77
N CYS A 82 1.30 6.07 5.04
CA CYS A 82 1.49 7.22 5.92
C CYS A 82 2.59 8.15 5.41
N LEU A 83 3.72 7.58 4.97
CA LEU A 83 4.83 8.35 4.43
C LEU A 83 4.42 9.13 3.16
N CYS A 84 3.79 8.46 2.18
CA CYS A 84 3.31 9.11 0.96
C CYS A 84 2.28 10.21 1.26
N THR A 85 1.37 9.97 2.22
CA THR A 85 0.38 10.96 2.65
C THR A 85 1.08 12.18 3.24
N ARG A 86 2.09 11.99 4.10
CA ARG A 86 2.84 13.09 4.72
C ARG A 86 3.54 13.96 3.68
N GLU A 87 4.27 13.34 2.75
CA GLU A 87 5.00 14.08 1.71
C GLU A 87 4.05 14.78 0.72
N ALA A 88 2.93 14.15 0.37
CA ALA A 88 1.90 14.78 -0.44
C ALA A 88 1.30 16.01 0.24
N VAL A 89 0.91 15.92 1.52
CA VAL A 89 0.41 17.06 2.29
C VAL A 89 1.46 18.17 2.40
N ALA A 90 2.73 17.82 2.61
CA ALA A 90 3.81 18.80 2.66
C ALA A 90 3.92 19.56 1.32
N SER A 91 3.89 18.84 0.20
CA SER A 91 3.91 19.43 -1.14
C SER A 91 2.69 20.33 -1.40
N MET A 92 1.50 19.93 -0.95
CA MET A 92 0.27 20.72 -1.11
C MET A 92 0.34 22.02 -0.30
N LYS A 93 0.76 21.93 0.96
CA LYS A 93 0.89 23.08 1.87
C LYS A 93 1.94 24.08 1.39
N GLU A 94 3.10 23.60 0.93
CA GLU A 94 4.16 24.47 0.40
C GLU A 94 3.66 25.33 -0.77
N ARG A 95 2.75 24.79 -1.58
CA ARG A 95 2.24 25.44 -2.79
C ARG A 95 0.89 26.13 -2.61
N GLY A 96 0.25 25.99 -1.45
CA GLY A 96 -1.06 26.56 -1.16
C GLY A 96 -2.19 26.01 -2.03
N VAL A 97 -2.12 24.74 -2.42
CA VAL A 97 -3.17 24.09 -3.25
C VAL A 97 -4.19 23.34 -2.41
N ASP A 98 -5.45 23.32 -2.87
CA ASP A 98 -6.50 22.47 -2.31
C ASP A 98 -6.39 21.06 -2.91
N GLY A 99 -5.51 20.24 -2.31
CA GLY A 99 -5.21 18.91 -2.78
C GLY A 99 -6.11 17.82 -2.20
N HIS A 100 -6.12 16.65 -2.84
CA HIS A 100 -6.92 15.51 -2.42
C HIS A 100 -6.07 14.26 -2.17
N ILE A 101 -6.44 13.47 -1.16
CA ILE A 101 -5.80 12.20 -0.83
C ILE A 101 -6.85 11.10 -0.83
N ILE A 102 -6.61 10.06 -1.63
CA ILE A 102 -7.50 8.91 -1.78
C ILE A 102 -6.75 7.67 -1.32
N HIS A 103 -7.29 6.98 -0.31
CA HIS A 103 -6.78 5.69 0.14
C HIS A 103 -7.62 4.58 -0.45
N ILE A 104 -6.99 3.64 -1.15
CA ILE A 104 -7.66 2.45 -1.67
C ILE A 104 -7.33 1.28 -0.75
N SER A 105 -8.33 0.84 0.02
CA SER A 105 -8.24 -0.35 0.86
C SER A 105 -8.56 -1.61 0.04
N ARG A 106 -7.88 -2.72 0.34
CA ARG A 106 -8.02 -4.04 -0.31
C ARG A 106 -8.40 -5.09 0.71
#